data_AF-A0A1Q3ABK6-F1
#
_entry.id   AF-A0A1Q3ABK6-F1
#
_cell.length_a   1.000
_cell.length_b   1.000
_cell.length_c   1.000
_cell.angle_alpha   90.00
_cell.angle_beta   90.00
_cell.angle_gamma   90.00
#
_symmetry.space_group_name_H-M   'P 1'
#
loop_
_entity.id
_entity.type
_entity.pdbx_description
1 polymer ?
#
loop_
_entity_poly.entity_id
_entity_poly.type
_entity_poly.pdbx_seq_one_letter_code
_entity_poly.pdbx_strand_id
1 'polypeptide(L)'
;MNDQESGTPRSQEDLNKFINLSETVGGFPTRKYLNEKVTPTLLEGMRMIAVRKPEDPLRALGQFLIDRSKERAKADGDASK
;
A
#
# COMPACT_ATOMS: atom_id res chain seq x y z
N MET A 1 4.09 5.43 -51.86
CA MET A 1 2.79 5.38 -51.14
C MET A 1 3.08 5.01 -49.71
N ASN A 2 3.05 5.99 -48.80
CA ASN A 2 2.83 5.70 -47.38
C ASN A 2 1.38 5.23 -47.27
N ASP A 3 1.13 4.13 -46.57
CA ASP A 3 0.12 4.14 -45.52
C ASP A 3 0.44 3.03 -44.52
N GLN A 4 0.43 3.47 -43.28
CA GLN A 4 0.87 2.82 -42.08
C GLN A 4 -0.36 2.15 -41.50
N GLU A 5 -0.55 0.84 -41.70
CA GLU A 5 -1.58 0.12 -40.92
C GLU A 5 -1.04 -0.16 -39.52
N SER A 6 -1.30 0.82 -38.67
CA SER A 6 -1.29 0.73 -37.22
C SER A 6 -1.95 -0.55 -36.74
N GLY A 7 -1.20 -1.37 -35.99
CA GLY A 7 -1.74 -2.50 -35.25
C GLY A 7 -2.71 -2.02 -34.16
N THR A 8 -3.99 -1.91 -34.51
CA THR A 8 -5.09 -1.79 -33.55
C THR A 8 -5.61 -3.19 -33.21
N PRO A 9 -5.63 -3.62 -31.94
CA PRO A 9 -6.15 -4.93 -31.56
C PRO A 9 -7.63 -5.01 -31.92
N ARG A 10 -8.00 -6.07 -32.66
CA ARG A 10 -9.27 -6.22 -33.38
C ARG A 10 -10.34 -7.00 -32.61
N SER A 11 -10.12 -7.32 -31.33
CA SER A 11 -11.09 -8.12 -30.56
C SER A 11 -11.27 -7.63 -29.13
N GLN A 12 -12.50 -7.78 -28.61
CA GLN A 12 -12.84 -7.54 -27.21
C GLN A 12 -12.07 -8.50 -26.28
N GLU A 13 -11.58 -9.63 -26.81
CA GLU A 13 -10.72 -10.59 -26.11
C GLU A 13 -9.28 -10.05 -25.94
N ASP A 14 -8.73 -9.36 -26.95
CA ASP A 14 -7.46 -8.65 -26.82
C ASP A 14 -7.58 -7.54 -25.78
N LEU A 15 -8.68 -6.78 -25.82
CA LEU A 15 -9.00 -5.82 -24.77
C LEU A 15 -9.11 -6.50 -23.42
N ASN A 16 -9.76 -7.66 -23.30
CA ASN A 16 -9.81 -8.41 -22.03
C ASN A 16 -8.43 -8.91 -21.57
N LYS A 17 -7.49 -9.15 -22.49
CA LYS A 17 -6.09 -9.48 -22.17
C LYS A 17 -5.31 -8.25 -21.69
N PHE A 18 -5.56 -7.08 -22.27
CA PHE A 18 -5.06 -5.77 -21.78
C PHE A 18 -5.80 -5.32 -20.50
N ILE A 19 -7.04 -5.76 -20.31
CA ILE A 19 -7.91 -5.60 -19.15
C ILE A 19 -7.75 -6.84 -18.23
N ASN A 20 -6.51 -7.35 -18.11
CA ASN A 20 -6.00 -7.77 -16.80
C ASN A 20 -5.72 -6.55 -15.91
N LEU A 21 -6.58 -5.52 -16.04
CA LEU A 21 -6.61 -4.37 -15.18
C LEU A 21 -7.13 -4.77 -13.81
N SER A 22 -7.88 -5.87 -13.66
CA SER A 22 -8.24 -6.41 -12.33
C SER A 22 -7.05 -7.07 -11.61
N GLU A 23 -6.08 -7.63 -12.34
CA GLU A 23 -4.78 -8.06 -11.80
C GLU A 23 -3.89 -6.85 -11.49
N THR A 24 -4.02 -5.78 -12.27
CA THR A 24 -3.24 -4.52 -12.15
C THR A 24 -3.85 -3.52 -11.15
N VAL A 25 -5.15 -3.63 -10.83
CA VAL A 25 -5.90 -2.83 -9.84
C VAL A 25 -6.04 -3.61 -8.53
N GLY A 26 -5.87 -4.93 -8.57
CA GLY A 26 -6.06 -5.83 -7.44
C GLY A 26 -4.96 -6.87 -7.30
N GLY A 27 -3.75 -6.46 -6.87
CA GLY A 27 -2.78 -7.32 -6.18
C GLY A 27 -3.35 -7.81 -4.83
N PHE A 28 -4.41 -8.60 -4.90
CA PHE A 28 -5.49 -8.67 -3.92
C PHE A 28 -5.10 -9.28 -2.56
N PRO A 29 -4.19 -10.27 -2.43
CA PRO A 29 -3.80 -10.76 -1.10
C PRO A 29 -2.69 -9.93 -0.46
N THR A 30 -1.61 -9.63 -1.19
CA THR A 30 -0.46 -8.91 -0.62
C THR A 30 -0.82 -7.45 -0.30
N ARG A 31 -1.45 -6.72 -1.24
CA ARG A 31 -1.85 -5.33 -0.99
C ARG A 31 -2.89 -5.23 0.11
N LYS A 32 -3.85 -6.15 0.15
CA LYS A 32 -4.86 -6.21 1.22
C LYS A 32 -4.21 -6.47 2.56
N TYR A 33 -3.31 -7.46 2.66
CA TYR A 33 -2.55 -7.71 3.87
C TYR A 33 -1.78 -6.46 4.32
N LEU A 34 -1.09 -5.79 3.40
CA LEU A 34 -0.36 -4.56 3.74
C LEU A 34 -1.29 -3.45 4.21
N ASN A 35 -2.39 -3.21 3.48
CA ASN A 35 -3.38 -2.20 3.80
C ASN A 35 -4.10 -2.44 5.12
N GLU A 36 -4.34 -3.70 5.47
CA GLU A 36 -4.98 -4.09 6.72
C GLU A 36 -4.01 -4.07 7.92
N LYS A 37 -2.76 -4.49 7.72
CA LYS A 37 -1.83 -4.73 8.84
C LYS A 37 -0.87 -3.58 9.10
N VAL A 38 -0.33 -2.93 8.06
CA VAL A 38 0.81 -2.00 8.23
C VAL A 38 0.57 -0.61 7.67
N THR A 39 -0.15 -0.46 6.56
CA THR A 39 -0.34 0.83 5.88
C THR A 39 -0.94 1.92 6.79
N PRO A 40 -1.97 1.66 7.63
CA PRO A 40 -2.58 2.72 8.42
C PRO A 40 -1.59 3.34 9.41
N THR A 41 -0.85 2.50 10.14
CA THR A 41 0.16 2.92 11.11
C THR A 41 1.36 3.57 10.43
N LEU A 42 1.77 3.04 9.27
CA LEU A 42 2.87 3.62 8.51
C LEU A 42 2.53 5.04 8.02
N LEU A 43 1.33 5.26 7.50
CA LEU A 43 0.87 6.58 7.08
C LEU A 43 0.82 7.58 8.23
N GLU A 44 0.42 7.14 9.42
CA GLU A 44 0.45 7.97 10.63
C GLU A 44 1.88 8.41 10.99
N GLY A 45 2.81 7.46 11.01
CA GLY A 45 4.23 7.74 11.25
C GLY A 45 4.82 8.68 10.19
N MET A 46 4.50 8.47 8.91
CA MET A 46 4.96 9.33 7.82
C MET A 46 4.44 10.77 7.95
N ARG A 47 3.20 10.98 8.43
CA ARG A 47 2.69 12.33 8.74
C ARG A 47 3.50 12.99 9.85
N MET A 48 3.84 12.24 10.90
CA MET A 48 4.68 12.73 11.99
C MET A 48 6.07 13.17 11.50
N ILE A 49 6.70 12.37 10.63
CA ILE A 49 7.99 12.71 10.01
C ILE A 49 7.88 13.98 9.15
N ALA A 50 6.84 14.11 8.34
CA ALA A 50 6.64 15.27 7.47
C ALA A 50 6.52 16.59 8.26
N VAL A 51 5.88 16.55 9.43
CA VAL A 51 5.71 17.71 10.31
C VAL A 51 6.95 18.00 11.13
N ARG A 52 7.51 16.97 11.79
CA ARG A 52 8.59 17.16 12.79
C ARG A 52 9.98 17.26 12.18
N LYS A 53 10.18 16.72 10.97
CA LYS A 53 11.46 16.70 10.24
C LYS A 53 12.66 16.41 11.17
N PRO A 54 12.64 15.27 11.90
CA PRO A 54 13.74 14.92 12.80
C PRO A 54 15.04 14.71 12.02
N GLU A 55 16.18 14.86 12.71
CA GLU A 55 17.51 14.67 12.11
C GLU A 55 17.70 13.26 11.55
N ASP A 56 17.16 12.25 12.23
CA ASP A 56 17.15 10.85 11.77
C ASP A 56 15.70 10.35 11.57
N PRO A 57 15.11 10.56 10.38
CA PRO A 57 13.71 10.24 10.11
C PRO A 57 13.42 8.73 10.09
N LEU A 58 14.39 7.90 9.70
CA LEU A 58 14.20 6.45 9.68
C LEU A 58 14.19 5.88 11.09
N ARG A 59 15.10 6.33 11.96
CA ARG A 59 15.11 5.91 13.37
C ARG A 59 13.86 6.37 14.10
N ALA A 60 13.44 7.62 13.89
CA ALA A 60 12.21 8.15 14.49
C ALA A 60 10.97 7.36 14.04
N LEU A 61 10.87 7.04 12.74
CA LEU A 61 9.77 6.22 12.22
C LEU A 61 9.79 4.80 12.77
N GLY A 62 10.96 4.15 12.82
CA GLY A 62 11.11 2.82 13.38
C GLY A 62 10.68 2.75 14.85
N GLN A 63 11.09 3.73 15.65
CA GLN A 63 10.70 3.82 17.06
C GLN A 63 9.18 4.01 17.20
N PHE A 64 8.59 4.90 16.40
CA PHE A 64 7.15 5.11 16.37
C PHE A 64 6.37 3.82 16.08
N LEU A 65 6.80 3.02 15.10
CA LEU A 65 6.16 1.75 14.75
C LEU A 65 6.25 0.72 15.90
N ILE A 66 7.39 0.64 16.57
CA ILE A 66 7.60 -0.26 17.72
C ILE A 66 6.68 0.13 18.88
N ASP A 67 6.60 1.42 19.20
CA ASP A 67 5.78 1.90 20.32
C ASP A 67 4.29 1.67 20.06
N ARG A 68 3.83 1.92 18.83
CA ARG A 68 2.43 1.66 18.44
C ARG A 68 2.07 0.16 18.49
N SER A 69 3.02 -0.72 18.17
CA SER A 69 2.85 -2.16 18.31
C SER A 69 2.65 -2.58 19.78
N LYS A 70 3.45 -2.01 20.70
CA LYS A 70 3.31 -2.27 22.14
C LYS A 70 1.98 -1.74 22.69
N GLU A 71 1.53 -0.57 22.25
CA GLU A 71 0.25 0.00 22.67
C GLU A 71 -0.93 -0.88 22.28
N ARG A 72 -0.94 -1.39 21.02
CA ARG A 72 -1.96 -2.35 20.57
C ARG A 72 -1.97 -3.62 21.41
N ALA A 73 -0.80 -4.21 21.66
CA ALA A 73 -0.69 -5.41 22.49
C ALA A 73 -1.23 -5.21 23.93
N LYS A 74 -1.07 -4.00 24.49
CA LYS A 74 -1.61 -3.67 25.82
C LYS A 74 -3.13 -3.48 25.80
N ALA A 75 -3.67 -2.84 24.75
CA ALA A 75 -5.11 -2.63 24.61
C ALA A 75 -5.89 -3.94 24.44
N ASP A 76 -5.34 -4.90 23.68
CA ASP A 76 -5.96 -6.21 23.49
C ASP A 76 -5.92 -7.08 24.77
N GLY A 77 -4.91 -6.87 25.63
CA GLY A 77 -4.77 -7.58 26.91
C GLY A 77 -5.67 -7.06 28.04
N ASP A 78 -6.16 -5.82 27.95
CA ASP A 78 -7.01 -5.19 28.97
C ASP A 78 -8.51 -5.42 28.70
N ALA A 79 -8.90 -5.68 27.45
CA ALA A 79 -10.29 -5.94 27.07
C ALA A 79 -10.80 -7.36 27.45
N SER A 80 -9.94 -8.21 28.02
CA SER A 80 -10.29 -9.59 28.44
C SER A 80 -10.37 -9.77 29.96
N LYS A 81 -10.47 -8.68 30.74
CA LYS A 81 -10.57 -8.74 32.21
C LYS A 81 -11.86 -8.14 32.75
#